data_AF-A0A6I1QM99-F1
#
_entry.id   AF-A0A6I1QM99-F1
#
_cell.length_a   1.000
_cell.length_b   1.000
_cell.length_c   1.000
_cell.angle_alpha   90.00
_cell.angle_beta   90.00
_cell.angle_gamma   90.00
#
_symmetry.space_group_name_H-M   'P 1'
#
loop_
_entity.id
_entity.type
_entity.pdbx_description
1 polymer ?
#
loop_
_entity_poly.entity_id
_entity_poly.type
_entity_poly.pdbx_seq_one_letter_code
_entity_poly.pdbx_strand_id
1 'polypeptide(L)' 'MERPFRIGSRVRVADQTGVIEDIGVRVTRMRADDGSQVLIPNMVFFTLPVTRLPRTESEPQPERPPIE' A
#
# COMPACT_ATOMS: atom_id res chain seq x y z
N MET A 1 -11.61 -0.57 14.44
CA MET A 1 -10.38 0.11 13.98
C MET A 1 -10.14 -0.25 12.54
N GLU A 2 -10.23 0.71 11.64
CA GLU A 2 -9.96 0.50 10.22
C GLU A 2 -8.47 0.21 10.02
N ARG A 3 -8.15 -0.86 9.29
CA ARG A 3 -6.80 -1.14 8.81
C ARG A 3 -6.76 -0.77 7.33
N PRO A 4 -6.43 0.50 6.98
CA PRO A 4 -6.49 0.98 5.60
C PRO A 4 -5.55 0.22 4.65
N PHE A 5 -4.57 -0.53 5.18
CA PHE A 5 -3.58 -1.28 4.42
C PHE A 5 -3.56 -2.76 4.87
N ARG A 6 -3.25 -3.66 3.93
CA ARG A 6 -3.04 -5.08 4.21
C ARG A 6 -1.62 -5.48 3.85
N ILE A 7 -1.09 -6.48 4.55
CA ILE A 7 0.15 -7.15 4.17
C ILE A 7 0.02 -7.64 2.72
N GLY A 8 1.07 -7.48 1.92
CA GLY A 8 1.09 -7.74 0.47
C GLY A 8 0.52 -6.62 -0.39
N SER A 9 -0.08 -5.57 0.19
CA SER A 9 -0.49 -4.40 -0.59
C SER A 9 0.72 -3.56 -0.98
N ARG A 10 0.74 -3.12 -2.23
CA ARG A 10 1.70 -2.14 -2.73
C ARG A 10 1.20 -0.74 -2.39
N VAL A 11 2.01 0.02 -1.67
CA VAL A 11 1.66 1.36 -1.19
C VAL A 11 2.80 2.32 -1.46
N ARG A 12 2.44 3.61 -1.59
CA ARG A 12 3.37 4.71 -1.56
C ARG A 12 3.10 5.56 -0.32
N VAL A 13 4.14 5.78 0.47
CA VAL A 13 4.11 6.62 1.67
C VAL A 13 5.19 7.69 1.49
N ALA A 14 4.78 8.95 1.38
CA ALA A 14 5.66 10.05 0.98
C ALA A 14 6.43 9.71 -0.31
N ASP A 15 7.76 9.63 -0.23
CA ASP A 15 8.65 9.36 -1.37
C ASP A 15 9.05 7.89 -1.50
N GLN A 16 8.59 7.04 -0.58
CA GLN A 16 8.93 5.62 -0.56
C GLN A 16 7.79 4.78 -1.13
N THR A 17 8.11 3.94 -2.12
CA THR A 17 7.16 3.00 -2.75
C THR A 17 7.61 1.58 -2.48
N GLY A 18 6.67 0.73 -2.09
CA GLY A 18 7.00 -0.65 -1.75
C GLY A 18 5.79 -1.51 -1.42
N VAL A 19 6.06 -2.72 -0.94
CA VAL A 19 5.07 -3.70 -0.52
C VAL A 19 5.13 -3.88 0.99
N ILE A 20 3.98 -3.85 1.66
CA ILE A 20 3.91 -4.10 3.10
C ILE A 20 4.20 -5.57 3.37
N GLU A 21 5.20 -5.84 4.20
CA GLU A 21 5.56 -7.20 4.63
C GLU A 21 4.97 -7.55 5.99
N ASP A 22 4.88 -6.57 6.90
CA ASP A 22 4.38 -6.80 8.26
C ASP A 22 3.78 -5.51 8.85
N ILE A 23 2.77 -5.66 9.72
CA ILE A 23 2.11 -4.55 10.41
C ILE A 23 2.16 -4.83 11.91
N GLY A 24 3.18 -4.28 12.57
CA GLY A 24 3.32 -4.33 14.02
C GLY A 24 2.49 -3.27 14.74
N VAL A 25 2.53 -3.30 16.08
CA VAL A 25 1.76 -2.37 16.95
C VAL A 25 2.25 -0.92 16.82
N ARG A 26 3.57 -0.72 16.62
CA ARG A 26 4.19 0.62 16.54
C ARG A 26 4.78 0.95 15.18
N VAL A 27 5.14 -0.06 14.40
CA VAL A 27 5.88 0.09 13.15
C VAL A 27 5.30 -0.88 12.12
N THR A 28 5.17 -0.41 10.90
CA THR A 28 4.86 -1.20 9.71
C THR A 28 6.14 -1.41 8.92
N ARG A 29 6.40 -2.65 8.52
CA ARG A 29 7.56 -3.01 7.72
C ARG A 29 7.16 -3.08 6.25
N MET A 30 7.88 -2.37 5.41
CA MET A 30 7.69 -2.33 3.97
C MET A 30 9.00 -2.70 3.27
N ARG A 31 8.90 -3.50 2.21
CA ARG A 31 10.00 -3.73 1.25
C ARG A 31 9.87 -2.69 0.14
N ALA A 32 10.85 -1.81 0.00
CA ALA A 32 10.89 -0.89 -1.12
C ALA A 32 11.31 -1.60 -2.40
N ASP A 33 11.08 -0.95 -3.54
CA ASP A 33 11.36 -1.52 -4.88
C ASP A 33 12.84 -1.77 -5.15
N ASP A 34 13.71 -1.00 -4.50
CA ASP A 34 15.16 -1.20 -4.54
C ASP A 34 15.64 -2.37 -3.66
N GLY A 35 14.71 -3.09 -3.01
CA GLY A 35 14.98 -4.21 -2.11
C GLY A 35 15.28 -3.79 -0.66
N SER A 36 15.38 -2.50 -0.37
CA SER A 36 15.62 -1.99 0.98
C SER A 36 14.42 -2.23 1.91
N GLN A 37 14.70 -2.35 3.21
CA GLN A 37 13.68 -2.54 4.23
C GLN A 37 13.35 -1.17 4.87
N VAL A 38 12.13 -0.71 4.65
CA VAL A 38 11.63 0.56 5.19
C VAL A 38 10.79 0.28 6.44
N LEU A 39 11.12 0.97 7.54
CA LEU A 39 10.39 0.93 8.80
C LEU A 39 9.56 2.20 8.94
N ILE A 40 8.24 2.06 8.88
CA ILE A 40 7.31 3.18 8.92
C ILE A 40 6.64 3.22 10.30
N PRO A 41 6.87 4.24 11.13
CA PRO A 41 6.15 4.40 12.38
C PRO A 41 4.65 4.52 12.11
N ASN A 42 3.82 3.82 12.87
CA ASN A 42 2.38 3.76 12.59
C ASN A 42 1.71 5.14 12.66
N MET A 43 2.23 6.05 13.48
CA MET A 43 1.74 7.43 13.57
C MET A 43 1.85 8.20 12.24
N VAL A 44 2.83 7.86 11.39
CA VAL A 44 3.04 8.51 10.09
C VAL A 44 1.86 8.29 9.15
N PHE A 45 1.18 7.14 9.23
CA PHE A 45 -0.01 6.88 8.41
C PHE A 45 -1.21 7.74 8.79
N PHE A 46 -1.20 8.39 9.95
CA PHE A 46 -2.23 9.35 10.37
C PHE A 46 -1.90 10.79 10.00
N THR A 47 -0.62 11.09 9.73
CA THR A 47 -0.16 12.45 9.45
C THR A 47 0.16 12.68 7.98
N LEU A 48 0.48 11.63 7.23
CA LEU A 48 0.84 11.70 5.82
C LEU A 48 -0.18 10.99 4.94
N PRO A 49 -0.42 11.51 3.72
CA PRO A 49 -1.23 10.80 2.73
C PRO A 49 -0.56 9.49 2.33
N VAL A 50 -1.38 8.44 2.21
CA VAL A 50 -0.94 7.10 1.83
C VAL A 50 -1.72 6.65 0.61
N THR A 51 -1.01 6.36 -0.47
CA THR A 51 -1.62 5.96 -1.73
C THR A 51 -1.47 4.45 -1.90
N ARG A 52 -2.60 3.73 -1.98
CA ARG A 52 -2.59 2.35 -2.47
C ARG A 52 -2.35 2.38 -3.98
N LEU A 53 -1.32 1.67 -4.42
CA LEU A 53 -1.04 1.53 -5.84
C LEU A 53 -1.83 0.32 -6.38
N PRO A 54 -2.38 0.42 -7.62
CA PRO A 54 -2.96 -0.75 -8.26
C PRO A 54 -1.90 -1.84 -8.40
N ARG A 55 -2.33 -3.09 -8.22
CA ARG A 55 -1.48 -4.24 -8.58
C ARG A 55 -1.23 -4.11 -10.08
N THR A 56 0.03 -4.03 -10.50
CA THR A 56 0.41 -4.10 -11.91
C THR A 56 0.18 -5.53 -12.38
N GLU A 57 -1.08 -5.86 -12.61
CA GLU A 57 -1.49 -7.01 -13.36
C GLU A 57 -2.46 -6.49 -14.40
N SER A 58 -2.17 -6.82 -15.64
CA SER A 58 -2.97 -6.53 -16.82
C SER A 58 -4.35 -7.17 -16.68
N GLU A 59 -5.24 -6.60 -15.88
CA GLU A 59 -6.66 -6.98 -15.88
C GLU A 59 -7.39 -6.05 -16.86
N PRO A 60 -7.89 -6.55 -18.01
CA PRO A 60 -8.88 -5.82 -18.76
C PRO A 60 -10.07 -5.61 -17.82
N GLN A 61 -10.36 -4.34 -17.53
CA GLN A 61 -11.57 -3.93 -16.82
C GLN A 61 -12.75 -4.65 -17.50
N PRO A 62 -13.50 -5.54 -16.82
CA PRO A 62 -14.70 -6.09 -17.42
C PRO A 62 -15.60 -4.89 -17.73
N GLU A 63 -15.79 -4.72 -19.02
CA GLU A 63 -16.54 -3.68 -19.70
C GLU A 63 -17.86 -3.53 -18.94
N ARG A 64 -18.08 -2.35 -18.34
CA ARG A 64 -19.32 -2.07 -17.62
C ARG A 64 -20.46 -2.38 -18.59
N PRO A 65 -21.42 -3.26 -18.26
CA PRO A 65 -22.55 -3.48 -19.16
C PRO A 65 -23.23 -2.13 -19.37
N PRO A 66 -23.67 -1.82 -20.61
CA PRO A 66 -24.42 -0.60 -20.85
C PRO A 66 -25.62 -0.60 -19.91
N ILE A 67 -25.82 0.54 -19.25
CA ILE A 67 -27.02 0.77 -18.45
C ILE A 67 -28.15 0.84 -19.48
N GLU A 68 -28.95 -0.22 -19.60
CA GLU A 68 -30.25 -0.18 -20.29
C GLU A 68 -31.26 0.64 -19.49
#